data_AF-A0A2T4Z3M3-F1
#
_entry.id   AF-A0A2T4Z3M3-F1
#
_cell.length_a   1.000
_cell.length_b   1.000
_cell.length_c   1.000
_cell.angle_alpha   90.00
_cell.angle_beta   90.00
_cell.angle_gamma   90.00
#
_symmetry.space_group_name_H-M   'P 1'
#
loop_
_entity.id
_entity.type
_entity.pdbx_description
1 polymer ?
#
loop_
_entity_poly.entity_id
_entity_poly.type
_entity_poly.pdbx_seq_one_letter_code
_entity_poly.pdbx_strand_id
1 'polypeptide(L)'
;MVQILYGAIVVFFLFFGTRSLQDQPPVAVHYYVIALYFFVLLFEFRGNPFSRSIYVLLALLLLGNAMIQFFYVENGVLFGLVSLLFAWFALQARRRITR
;
A
#
# COMPACT_ATOMS: atom_id res chain seq x y z
N MET A 1 -18.95 -1.50 -9.67
CA MET A 1 -18.03 -0.51 -10.31
C MET A 1 -16.77 -0.29 -9.48
N VAL A 2 -16.89 0.13 -8.21
CA VAL A 2 -15.73 0.40 -7.32
C VAL A 2 -14.78 -0.80 -7.20
N GLN A 3 -15.28 -2.02 -7.01
CA GLN A 3 -14.43 -3.21 -6.88
C GLN A 3 -13.57 -3.51 -8.12
N ILE A 4 -14.07 -3.24 -9.33
CA ILE A 4 -13.33 -3.45 -10.58
C ILE A 4 -12.17 -2.46 -10.65
N LEU A 5 -12.41 -1.20 -10.28
CA LEU A 5 -11.39 -0.17 -10.22
C LEU A 5 -10.26 -0.55 -9.24
N TYR A 6 -10.59 -0.99 -8.03
CA TYR A 6 -9.60 -1.42 -7.04
C TYR A 6 -8.81 -2.65 -7.52
N GLY A 7 -9.48 -3.62 -8.14
CA GLY A 7 -8.80 -4.77 -8.76
C GLY A 7 -7.83 -4.35 -9.86
N ALA A 8 -8.24 -3.45 -10.76
CA ALA A 8 -7.37 -2.91 -11.81
C ALA A 8 -6.18 -2.14 -11.23
N ILE A 9 -6.39 -1.34 -10.17
CA ILE A 9 -5.32 -0.63 -9.46
C ILE A 9 -4.30 -1.62 -8.88
N VAL A 10 -4.76 -2.70 -8.24
CA VAL A 10 -3.87 -3.74 -7.71
C VAL A 10 -3.02 -4.35 -8.83
N VAL A 11 -3.64 -4.77 -9.94
CA VAL A 11 -2.93 -5.35 -11.08
C VAL A 11 -1.93 -4.35 -11.69
N PHE A 12 -2.32 -3.08 -11.82
CA PHE A 12 -1.45 -2.01 -12.29
C PHE A 12 -0.20 -1.88 -11.42
N PHE A 13 -0.36 -1.74 -10.10
CA PHE A 13 0.77 -1.60 -9.19
C PHE A 13 1.65 -2.86 -9.14
N LEU A 14 1.07 -4.05 -9.22
CA LEU A 14 1.85 -5.29 -9.33
C LEU A 14 2.72 -5.30 -10.60
N PHE A 15 2.12 -4.96 -11.75
CA PHE A 15 2.85 -4.92 -13.03
C PHE A 15 4.02 -3.92 -12.98
N PHE A 16 3.78 -2.70 -12.51
CA PHE A 16 4.84 -1.68 -12.39
C PHE A 16 5.89 -2.06 -11.35
N GLY A 17 5.49 -2.66 -10.23
CA GLY A 17 6.42 -3.20 -9.23
C GLY A 17 7.35 -4.25 -9.84
N THR A 18 6.81 -5.18 -10.62
CA THR A 18 7.61 -6.22 -11.29
C THR A 18 8.54 -5.64 -12.34
N ARG A 19 8.09 -4.66 -13.12
CA ARG A 19 8.95 -3.98 -14.09
C ARG A 19 10.09 -3.24 -13.42
N SER A 20 9.83 -2.53 -12.32
CA SER A 20 10.84 -1.74 -11.61
C SER A 20 11.79 -2.58 -10.76
N LEU A 21 11.54 -3.88 -10.59
CA LEU A 21 12.30 -4.73 -9.66
C LEU A 21 13.78 -4.86 -10.04
N GLN A 22 14.09 -4.86 -11.33
CA GLN A 22 15.47 -4.99 -11.82
C GLN A 22 16.25 -3.69 -11.71
N ASP A 23 15.64 -2.57 -12.08
CA ASP A 23 16.34 -1.29 -12.22
C ASP A 23 16.26 -0.42 -10.96
N GLN A 24 15.14 -0.48 -10.24
CA GLN A 24 14.84 0.37 -9.09
C GLN A 24 14.14 -0.43 -7.97
N PRO A 25 14.85 -1.35 -7.28
CA PRO A 25 14.25 -2.23 -6.28
C PRO A 25 13.48 -1.51 -5.17
N PRO A 26 13.95 -0.38 -4.61
CA PRO A 26 13.16 0.39 -3.64
C PRO A 26 11.82 0.89 -4.19
N VAL A 27 11.78 1.33 -5.45
CA VAL A 27 10.54 1.81 -6.10
C VAL A 27 9.60 0.63 -6.35
N ALA A 28 10.13 -0.54 -6.70
CA ALA A 28 9.34 -1.76 -6.81
C ALA A 28 8.64 -2.13 -5.49
N VAL A 29 9.37 -2.05 -4.37
CA VAL A 29 8.80 -2.27 -3.03
C VAL A 29 7.66 -1.30 -2.77
N HIS A 30 7.81 -0.02 -3.13
CA HIS A 30 6.72 0.95 -2.99
C HIS A 30 5.48 0.52 -3.76
N TYR A 31 5.61 0.16 -5.03
CA TYR A 31 4.47 -0.30 -5.80
C TYR A 31 3.80 -1.56 -5.22
N TYR A 32 4.57 -2.52 -4.72
CA TYR A 32 4.01 -3.71 -4.09
C TYR A 32 3.26 -3.41 -2.78
N VAL A 33 3.79 -2.52 -1.94
CA VAL A 33 3.13 -2.15 -0.68
C VAL A 33 1.85 -1.35 -0.97
N ILE A 34 1.85 -0.50 -2.00
CA ILE A 34 0.64 0.20 -2.45
C ILE A 34 -0.39 -0.79 -3.03
N ALA A 35 0.05 -1.79 -3.81
CA ALA A 35 -0.83 -2.85 -4.29
C ALA A 35 -1.49 -3.59 -3.10
N LEU A 36 -0.70 -3.93 -2.07
CA LEU A 36 -1.22 -4.56 -0.86
C LEU A 36 -2.26 -3.68 -0.15
N TYR A 37 -2.04 -2.37 -0.06
CA TYR A 37 -3.01 -1.44 0.51
C TYR A 37 -4.36 -1.48 -0.21
N PHE A 38 -4.35 -1.38 -1.54
CA PHE A 38 -5.57 -1.44 -2.33
C PHE A 38 -6.23 -2.82 -2.31
N PHE A 39 -5.44 -3.89 -2.19
CA PHE A 39 -5.95 -5.24 -2.02
C PHE A 39 -6.69 -5.42 -0.69
N VAL A 40 -6.16 -4.88 0.41
CA VAL A 40 -6.85 -4.87 1.71
C VAL A 40 -8.17 -4.09 1.62
N LEU A 41 -8.18 -2.92 0.98
CA LEU A 41 -9.41 -2.15 0.77
C LEU A 41 -10.42 -2.86 -0.12
N LEU A 42 -9.99 -3.58 -1.15
CA LEU A 42 -10.88 -4.37 -2.00
C LEU A 42 -11.70 -5.38 -1.18
N PHE A 43 -11.08 -6.03 -0.19
CA PHE A 43 -11.75 -6.97 0.70
C PHE A 43 -12.67 -6.27 1.71
N GLU A 44 -12.29 -5.10 2.21
CA GLU A 44 -13.17 -4.23 3.02
C GLU A 44 -14.45 -3.88 2.25
N PHE A 45 -14.35 -3.46 0.97
CA PHE A 45 -15.50 -3.18 0.11
C PHE A 45 -16.30 -4.40 -0.34
N ARG A 46 -15.77 -5.60 -0.18
CA ARG A 46 -16.50 -6.86 -0.39
C ARG A 46 -17.28 -7.30 0.85
N GLY A 47 -17.23 -6.52 1.94
CA GLY A 47 -17.86 -6.88 3.21
C GLY A 47 -17.12 -7.97 3.98
N ASN A 48 -15.89 -8.30 3.56
CA ASN A 48 -15.03 -9.28 4.24
C ASN A 48 -13.69 -8.62 4.62
N PRO A 49 -13.70 -7.60 5.50
CA PRO A 49 -12.48 -6.92 5.90
C PRO A 49 -11.53 -7.89 6.62
N PHE A 50 -10.24 -7.64 6.46
CA PHE A 50 -9.21 -8.34 7.21
C PHE A 50 -9.29 -8.00 8.72
N SER A 51 -8.56 -8.75 9.56
CA SER A 51 -8.49 -8.48 10.99
C SER A 51 -7.77 -7.16 11.28
N ARG A 52 -8.07 -6.54 12.43
CA ARG A 52 -7.38 -5.32 12.91
C ARG A 52 -5.85 -5.38 12.83
N SER A 53 -5.26 -6.53 13.12
CA SER A 53 -3.81 -6.72 13.07
C SER A 53 -3.23 -6.51 11.68
N ILE A 54 -3.97 -6.86 10.62
CA ILE A 54 -3.54 -6.65 9.23
C ILE A 54 -3.47 -5.16 8.90
N TYR A 55 -4.39 -4.34 9.40
CA TYR A 55 -4.33 -2.89 9.20
C TYR A 55 -3.14 -2.24 9.93
N VAL A 56 -2.79 -2.75 11.12
CA VAL A 56 -1.57 -2.32 11.82
C VAL A 56 -0.32 -2.74 11.06
N LEU A 57 -0.25 -4.00 10.63
CA LEU A 57 0.85 -4.50 9.81
C LEU A 57 1.00 -3.68 8.53
N LEU A 58 -0.09 -3.42 7.82
CA LEU A 58 -0.10 -2.60 6.61
C LEU A 58 0.42 -1.18 6.88
N ALA A 59 0.00 -0.56 7.98
CA ALA A 59 0.52 0.76 8.37
C ALA A 59 2.03 0.72 8.65
N LEU A 60 2.53 -0.31 9.33
CA LEU A 60 3.96 -0.49 9.59
C LEU A 60 4.76 -0.71 8.31
N LEU A 61 4.23 -1.51 7.37
CA LEU A 61 4.85 -1.73 6.06
C LEU A 61 4.91 -0.44 5.25
N LEU A 62 3.84 0.34 5.26
CA LEU A 62 3.79 1.66 4.59
C LEU A 62 4.74 2.67 5.25
N LEU A 63 4.87 2.65 6.57
CA LEU A 63 5.83 3.49 7.29
C LEU A 63 7.28 3.10 6.97
N GLY A 64 7.58 1.81 6.99
CA GLY A 64 8.89 1.28 6.58
C GLY A 64 9.20 1.62 5.13
N ASN A 65 8.22 1.49 4.24
CA ASN A 65 8.35 1.90 2.85
C ASN A 65 8.60 3.40 2.72
N ALA A 66 7.92 4.25 3.50
CA ALA A 66 8.17 5.68 3.49
C ALA A 66 9.63 6.01 3.84
N MET A 67 10.18 5.36 4.88
CA MET A 67 11.61 5.50 5.21
C MET A 67 12.50 5.07 4.04
N ILE A 68 12.22 3.91 3.42
CA ILE A 68 12.97 3.46 2.25
C ILE A 68 12.96 4.52 1.13
N GLN A 69 11.78 5.08 0.82
CA GLN A 69 11.66 6.08 -0.24
C GLN A 69 12.38 7.40 0.10
N PHE A 70 12.36 7.84 1.35
CA PHE A 70 13.03 9.09 1.73
C PHE A 70 14.54 8.98 1.73
N PHE A 71 15.10 7.83 2.10
CA PHE A 71 16.53 7.69 2.35
C PHE A 71 17.28 6.92 1.25
N TYR A 72 16.60 6.12 0.45
CA TYR A 72 17.23 5.21 -0.53
C TYR A 72 16.77 5.43 -1.98
N VAL A 73 15.91 6.42 -2.25
CA VAL A 73 15.44 6.74 -3.60
C VAL A 73 15.68 8.21 -3.92
N GLU A 74 16.46 8.46 -4.97
CA GLU A 74 16.64 9.81 -5.50
C GLU A 74 15.29 10.37 -5.97
N ASN A 75 14.92 11.56 -5.49
CA ASN A 75 13.60 12.15 -5.70
C ASN A 75 12.41 11.32 -5.18
N GLY A 76 12.64 10.39 -4.25
CA GLY A 76 11.62 9.51 -3.64
C GLY A 76 10.66 10.20 -2.66
N VAL A 77 10.81 11.52 -2.42
CA VAL A 77 10.03 12.27 -1.43
C VAL A 77 8.52 12.12 -1.65
N LEU A 78 8.07 12.20 -2.91
CA LEU A 78 6.64 12.05 -3.21
C LEU A 78 6.13 10.65 -2.85
N PHE A 79 6.87 9.59 -3.20
CA PHE A 79 6.51 8.21 -2.86
C PHE A 79 6.51 7.97 -1.35
N GLY A 80 7.45 8.59 -0.63
CA GLY A 80 7.49 8.56 0.82
C GLY A 80 6.26 9.23 1.44
N LEU A 81 5.88 10.41 0.97
CA LEU A 81 4.69 11.13 1.45
C LEU A 81 3.40 10.36 1.18
N VAL A 82 3.25 9.78 -0.02
CA VAL A 82 2.10 8.92 -0.35
C VAL A 82 2.02 7.73 0.60
N SER A 83 3.17 7.11 0.90
CA SER A 83 3.24 5.97 1.82
C SER A 83 2.84 6.37 3.25
N LEU A 84 3.30 7.52 3.75
CA LEU A 84 2.90 8.04 5.06
C LEU A 84 1.39 8.32 5.13
N LEU A 85 0.83 8.95 4.09
CA LEU A 85 -0.59 9.24 4.02
C LEU A 85 -1.42 7.95 4.08
N PHE A 86 -1.02 6.93 3.32
CA PHE A 86 -1.71 5.65 3.31
C PHE A 86 -1.52 4.89 4.62
N ALA A 87 -0.36 5.01 5.28
CA ALA A 87 -0.13 4.46 6.61
C ALA A 87 -1.13 5.06 7.62
N TRP A 88 -1.33 6.38 7.57
CA TRP A 88 -2.33 7.05 8.39
C TRP A 88 -3.74 6.55 8.09
N PHE A 89 -4.12 6.46 6.81
CA PHE A 89 -5.43 5.91 6.44
C PHE A 89 -5.64 4.46 6.91
N ALA A 90 -4.63 3.60 6.83
CA ALA A 90 -4.69 2.23 7.33
C ALA A 90 -4.92 2.19 8.85
N LEU A 91 -4.25 3.06 9.61
CA LEU A 91 -4.48 3.20 11.05
C LEU A 91 -5.87 3.72 11.40
N GLN A 92 -6.44 4.64 10.59
CA GLN A 92 -7.82 5.07 10.79
C GLN A 92 -8.81 3.96 10.43
N ALA A 93 -8.57 3.22 9.35
CA ALA A 93 -9.41 2.10 8.94
C ALA A 93 -9.51 1.01 10.03
N ARG A 94 -8.42 0.75 10.76
CA ARG A 94 -8.41 -0.15 11.93
C ARG A 94 -9.52 0.14 12.93
N ARG A 95 -9.89 1.42 13.13
CA ARG A 95 -10.92 1.82 14.12
C ARG A 95 -12.33 1.44 13.67
N ARG A 96 -12.56 1.29 12.37
CA ARG A 96 -13.85 0.91 11.78
C ARG A 96 -14.11 -0.60 11.85
N ILE A 97 -13.05 -1.40 11.95
CA ILE A 97 -13.15 -2.85 12.07
C ILE A 97 -13.37 -3.20 13.54
N THR A 98 -14.37 -4.02 13.85
CA THR A 98 -14.69 -4.48 15.21
C THR A 98 -14.07 -5.84 15.56
N ARG A 99 -13.60 -6.59 14.55
CA ARG A 99 -12.96 -7.91 14.70
C ARG A 99 -11.44 -7.83 14.76
#